data_AF-A0A414ALB2-F1
#
_entry.id   AF-A0A414ALB2-F1
#
_cell.length_a   1.000
_cell.length_b   1.000
_cell.length_c   1.000
_cell.angle_alpha   90.00
_cell.angle_beta   90.00
_cell.angle_gamma   90.00
#
_symmetry.space_group_name_H-M   'P 1'
#
loop_
_entity.id
_entity.type
_entity.pdbx_description
1 polymer ?
#
loop_
_entity_poly.entity_id
_entity_poly.type
_entity_poly.pdbx_seq_one_letter_code
_entity_poly.pdbx_strand_id
1 'polypeptide(L)'
;MCGRGGKLHKHHIFGGNPNREHSEQYGLTVHLCPDCHTEGKDAVHKDAEIMEALHKIGQAAFEREHTREEFMRIFGKNYLDPNPDNEPDGCQREPEWGFIWLATDN
;
A
#
# COMPACT_ATOMS: atom_id res chain seq x y z
N MET A 1 0.20 -14.01 -10.00
CA MET A 1 -1.08 -14.04 -10.74
C MET A 1 -1.11 -15.24 -11.68
N CYS A 2 -2.26 -15.90 -11.86
CA CYS A 2 -2.31 -17.26 -12.44
C CYS A 2 -2.28 -17.36 -13.98
N GLY A 3 -2.21 -16.25 -14.71
CA GLY A 3 -2.08 -16.24 -16.18
C GLY A 3 -3.31 -16.73 -16.97
N ARG A 4 -4.45 -17.01 -16.31
CA ARG A 4 -5.68 -17.44 -16.98
C ARG A 4 -6.35 -16.28 -17.73
N GLY A 5 -6.60 -16.46 -19.02
CA GLY A 5 -7.46 -15.58 -19.83
C GLY A 5 -8.95 -15.88 -19.59
N GLY A 6 -9.79 -14.83 -19.55
CA GLY A 6 -11.23 -14.95 -19.28
C GLY A 6 -11.87 -13.63 -18.85
N LYS A 7 -13.00 -13.68 -18.13
CA LYS A 7 -13.63 -12.50 -17.52
C LYS A 7 -12.71 -11.95 -16.43
N LEU A 8 -11.93 -10.92 -16.73
CA LEU A 8 -11.08 -10.26 -15.75
C LEU A 8 -11.88 -9.17 -15.04
N HIS A 9 -11.74 -9.13 -13.72
CA HIS A 9 -12.27 -8.08 -12.88
C HIS A 9 -11.17 -7.05 -12.66
N LYS A 10 -11.53 -5.77 -12.75
CA LYS A 10 -10.62 -4.68 -12.38
C LYS A 10 -10.51 -4.64 -10.86
N HIS A 11 -9.29 -4.83 -10.37
CA HIS A 11 -8.94 -4.69 -8.97
C HIS A 11 -8.13 -3.40 -8.79
N HIS A 12 -8.53 -2.58 -7.84
CA HIS A 12 -7.82 -1.36 -7.48
C HIS A 12 -6.76 -1.76 -6.45
N ILE A 13 -5.48 -1.53 -6.76
CA ILE A 13 -4.40 -1.89 -5.83
C ILE A 13 -4.64 -1.18 -4.50
N PHE A 14 -5.02 0.10 -4.51
CA PHE A 14 -5.43 0.83 -3.32
C PHE A 14 -6.95 1.03 -3.29
N GLY A 15 -7.61 0.33 -2.36
CA GLY A 15 -9.05 0.41 -2.15
C GLY A 15 -9.48 1.57 -1.22
N GLY A 16 -10.79 1.78 -1.11
CA GLY A 16 -11.40 2.84 -0.29
C GLY A 16 -11.72 4.13 -1.05
N ASN A 17 -12.43 5.05 -0.41
CA ASN A 17 -12.66 6.40 -0.92
C ASN A 17 -11.70 7.35 -0.17
N PRO A 18 -10.82 8.13 -0.83
CA PRO A 18 -10.71 8.41 -2.27
C PRO A 18 -9.75 7.52 -3.07
N ASN A 19 -9.05 6.59 -2.41
CA ASN A 19 -7.95 5.81 -3.02
C ASN A 19 -8.32 4.98 -4.26
N ARG A 20 -9.59 4.58 -4.42
CA ARG A 20 -10.06 3.94 -5.66
C ARG A 20 -9.98 4.88 -6.86
N GLU A 21 -10.40 6.14 -6.69
CA GLU A 21 -10.33 7.14 -7.74
C GLU A 21 -8.88 7.48 -8.09
N HIS A 22 -8.03 7.62 -7.07
CA HIS A 22 -6.59 7.80 -7.28
C HIS A 22 -5.96 6.59 -7.99
N SER A 23 -6.36 5.36 -7.63
CA SER A 23 -5.86 4.17 -8.32
C SER A 23 -6.25 4.15 -9.80
N GLU A 24 -7.44 4.61 -10.16
CA GLU A 24 -7.84 4.77 -11.56
C GLU A 24 -7.03 5.88 -12.26
N GLN A 25 -6.87 7.04 -11.60
CA GLN A 25 -6.16 8.20 -12.15
C GLN A 25 -4.68 7.91 -12.43
N TYR A 26 -4.01 7.20 -11.52
CA TYR A 26 -2.57 6.88 -11.63
C TYR A 26 -2.31 5.50 -12.25
N GLY A 27 -3.34 4.82 -12.77
CA GLY A 27 -3.19 3.50 -13.41
C GLY A 27 -2.77 2.38 -12.45
N LEU A 28 -2.98 2.53 -11.14
CA LEU A 28 -2.69 1.54 -10.10
C LEU A 28 -3.84 0.53 -9.96
N THR A 29 -4.27 -0.02 -11.11
CA THR A 29 -5.28 -1.07 -11.19
C THR A 29 -4.72 -2.28 -11.92
N VAL A 30 -5.17 -3.46 -11.53
CA VAL A 30 -4.76 -4.73 -12.15
C VAL A 30 -5.99 -5.54 -12.54
N HIS A 31 -5.85 -6.33 -13.59
CA HIS A 31 -6.90 -7.21 -14.07
C HIS A 31 -6.68 -8.61 -13.51
N LEU A 32 -7.61 -9.09 -12.69
CA LEU A 32 -7.55 -10.39 -12.02
C LEU A 32 -8.73 -11.26 -12.42
N CYS A 33 -8.51 -12.56 -12.63
CA CYS A 33 -9.63 -13.50 -12.80
C CYS A 33 -10.43 -13.64 -11.48
N PRO A 34 -11.70 -14.10 -11.51
CA PRO A 34 -12.54 -14.22 -10.32
C PRO A 34 -11.90 -15.07 -9.21
N ASP A 35 -11.21 -16.15 -9.58
CA ASP A 35 -10.44 -16.98 -8.66
C ASP A 35 -9.34 -16.21 -7.93
N CYS A 36 -8.52 -15.42 -8.65
CA CYS A 36 -7.46 -14.63 -8.02
C CYS A 36 -8.00 -13.33 -7.40
N HIS A 37 -9.21 -12.90 -7.74
CA HIS A 37 -9.79 -11.67 -7.22
C HIS A 37 -10.56 -11.92 -5.91
N THR A 38 -11.54 -12.82 -5.93
CA THR A 38 -12.51 -12.99 -4.83
C THR A 38 -12.78 -14.44 -4.43
N GLU A 39 -12.67 -15.39 -5.34
CA GLU A 39 -13.24 -16.74 -5.15
C GLU A 39 -12.22 -17.76 -4.62
N GLY A 40 -11.00 -17.75 -5.13
CA GLY A 40 -9.95 -18.71 -4.78
C GLY A 40 -9.41 -18.55 -3.36
N LYS A 41 -8.71 -19.57 -2.86
CA LYS A 41 -8.05 -19.53 -1.55
C LYS A 41 -6.96 -18.45 -1.46
N ASP A 42 -6.24 -18.25 -2.56
CA ASP A 42 -5.16 -17.26 -2.72
C ASP A 42 -5.71 -15.99 -3.42
N ALA A 43 -7.02 -15.73 -3.28
CA ALA A 43 -7.64 -14.54 -3.83
C ALA A 43 -7.13 -13.31 -3.07
N VAL A 44 -6.89 -12.22 -3.78
CA VAL A 44 -6.39 -10.98 -3.16
C VAL A 44 -7.31 -10.52 -2.03
N HIS A 45 -8.63 -10.60 -2.16
CA HIS A 45 -9.53 -10.24 -1.06
C HIS A 45 -9.56 -11.20 0.13
N LYS A 46 -8.87 -12.34 0.07
CA LYS A 46 -8.82 -13.38 1.11
C LYS A 46 -7.42 -13.59 1.69
N ASP A 47 -6.37 -13.23 0.96
CA ASP A 47 -4.99 -13.42 1.35
C ASP A 47 -4.30 -12.07 1.59
N ALA A 48 -4.01 -11.80 2.87
CA ALA A 48 -3.38 -10.56 3.30
C ALA A 48 -1.94 -10.41 2.79
N GLU A 49 -1.18 -11.52 2.64
CA GLU A 49 0.19 -11.49 2.13
C GLU A 49 0.20 -11.08 0.65
N ILE A 50 -0.74 -11.61 -0.13
CA ILE A 50 -0.89 -11.24 -1.54
C ILE A 50 -1.35 -9.78 -1.69
N MET A 51 -2.27 -9.30 -0.85
CA MET A 51 -2.67 -7.88 -0.85
C MET A 51 -1.51 -6.97 -0.51
N GLU A 52 -0.72 -7.31 0.52
CA GLU A 52 0.44 -6.53 0.91
C GLU A 52 1.48 -6.50 -0.22
N ALA A 53 1.74 -7.65 -0.85
CA ALA A 53 2.62 -7.71 -2.01
C ALA A 53 2.12 -6.81 -3.16
N LEU A 54 0.82 -6.78 -3.44
CA LEU A 54 0.24 -5.88 -4.43
C LEU A 54 0.39 -4.40 -4.06
N HIS A 55 0.18 -4.03 -2.79
CA HIS A 55 0.41 -2.66 -2.35
C HIS A 55 1.87 -2.24 -2.51
N LYS A 56 2.82 -3.11 -2.15
CA LYS A 56 4.27 -2.88 -2.36
C LYS A 56 4.59 -2.68 -3.83
N ILE A 57 4.07 -3.55 -4.71
CA ILE A 57 4.24 -3.43 -6.16
C ILE A 57 3.62 -2.13 -6.69
N GLY A 58 2.42 -1.77 -6.21
CA GLY A 58 1.71 -0.56 -6.63
C GLY A 58 2.46 0.71 -6.23
N GLN A 59 2.96 0.77 -5.00
CA GLN A 59 3.78 1.90 -4.56
C GLN A 59 5.09 1.96 -5.34
N ALA A 60 5.78 0.83 -5.52
CA ALA A 60 7.01 0.78 -6.31
C ALA A 60 6.78 1.23 -7.76
N ALA A 61 5.63 0.89 -8.36
CA ALA A 61 5.26 1.35 -9.69
C ALA A 61 5.02 2.87 -9.73
N PHE A 62 4.31 3.42 -8.75
CA PHE A 62 4.09 4.85 -8.62
C PHE A 62 5.40 5.63 -8.43
N GLU A 63 6.31 5.13 -7.59
CA GLU A 63 7.61 5.75 -7.30
C GLU A 63 8.59 5.76 -8.51
N ARG A 64 8.23 5.11 -9.63
CA ARG A 64 9.01 5.21 -10.89
C ARG A 64 8.81 6.54 -11.61
N GLU A 65 7.65 7.16 -11.43
CA GLU A 65 7.26 8.41 -12.11
C GLU A 65 7.01 9.56 -11.11
N HIS A 66 6.80 9.24 -9.83
CA HIS A 66 6.48 10.18 -8.76
C HIS A 66 7.35 9.94 -7.52
N THR A 67 7.29 10.86 -6.56
CA THR A 67 8.01 10.74 -5.29
C THR A 67 7.23 9.98 -4.22
N ARG A 68 7.95 9.41 -3.25
CA ARG A 68 7.34 8.80 -2.05
C ARG A 68 6.51 9.80 -1.25
N GLU A 69 6.95 11.05 -1.18
CA GLU A 69 6.22 12.12 -0.49
C GLU A 69 4.87 12.40 -1.14
N GLU A 70 4.82 12.44 -2.48
CA GLU A 70 3.56 12.54 -3.21
C GLU A 70 2.67 11.32 -2.99
N PHE A 71 3.25 10.11 -3.00
CA PHE A 71 2.52 8.89 -2.72
C PHE A 71 1.87 8.93 -1.34
N MET A 72 2.62 9.33 -0.31
CA MET A 72 2.12 9.48 1.05
C MET A 72 1.03 10.55 1.16
N ARG A 73 1.17 11.66 0.44
CA ARG A 73 0.13 12.71 0.41
C ARG A 73 -1.18 12.23 -0.20
N ILE A 74 -1.12 11.34 -1.20
CA ILE A 74 -2.29 10.86 -1.94
C ILE A 74 -2.93 9.65 -1.25
N PHE A 75 -2.13 8.64 -0.90
CA PHE A 75 -2.60 7.34 -0.42
C PHE A 75 -2.51 7.18 1.10
N GLY A 76 -1.75 8.03 1.79
CA GLY A 76 -1.72 8.12 3.26
C GLY A 76 -0.94 7.04 3.99
N LYS A 77 -0.41 6.02 3.31
CA LYS A 77 0.33 4.90 3.93
C LYS A 77 1.51 4.47 3.07
N ASN A 78 2.66 4.24 3.70
CA ASN A 78 3.85 3.66 3.07
C ASN A 78 3.82 2.14 3.24
N TYR A 79 4.02 1.41 2.15
CA TYR A 79 4.07 -0.04 2.07
C TYR A 79 5.48 -0.57 1.78
N LEU A 80 6.42 0.29 1.36
CA LEU A 80 7.81 -0.08 1.04
C LEU A 80 8.78 0.11 2.20
N ASP A 81 8.40 0.84 3.25
CA ASP A 81 9.23 0.88 4.46
C ASP A 81 9.06 -0.40 5.26
N PRO A 82 10.15 -1.15 5.53
CA PRO A 82 10.14 -2.12 6.61
C PRO A 82 10.16 -1.34 7.93
N ASN A 83 9.00 -0.91 8.41
CA ASN A 83 8.95 -0.39 9.77
C ASN A 83 9.15 -1.57 10.74
N PRO A 84 10.10 -1.52 11.69
CA PRO A 84 10.31 -2.55 12.71
C PRO A 84 9.11 -2.74 13.65
N ASP A 85 8.10 -1.86 13.55
CA ASP A 85 6.91 -1.82 14.37
C ASP A 85 5.78 -2.77 13.89
N ASN A 86 6.09 -3.82 13.11
CA ASN A 86 5.16 -4.95 12.88
C ASN A 86 5.05 -5.84 14.14
N GLU A 87 4.95 -5.21 15.32
CA GLU A 87 4.49 -5.86 16.54
C GLU A 87 2.94 -5.83 16.53
N PRO A 88 2.26 -6.95 16.84
CA PRO A 88 0.81 -6.98 16.91
C PRO A 88 0.30 -6.05 18.01
N ASP A 89 -0.76 -5.31 17.69
CA ASP A 89 -1.53 -4.40 18.53
C ASP A 89 -1.42 -4.68 20.04
N GLY A 90 -0.52 -3.93 20.67
CA GLY A 90 -0.38 -3.81 22.10
C GLY A 90 -0.17 -2.34 22.40
N CYS A 91 -1.26 -1.65 22.75
CA CYS A 91 -1.25 -0.34 23.40
C CYS A 91 0.01 -0.14 24.25
N GLN A 92 0.95 0.73 23.84
CA GLN A 92 1.66 1.66 24.73
C GLN A 92 2.74 2.54 24.07
N ARG A 93 2.50 3.86 24.21
CA ARG A 93 3.44 4.98 24.38
C ARG A 93 3.85 5.79 23.14
N GLU A 94 3.68 7.10 23.32
CA GLU A 94 4.05 8.19 22.40
C GLU A 94 5.54 8.16 22.07
N PRO A 95 5.97 8.59 20.86
CA PRO A 95 7.39 8.70 20.55
C PRO A 95 7.97 9.94 21.23
N GLU A 96 8.47 9.75 22.45
CA GLU A 96 9.38 10.68 23.12
C GLU A 96 10.80 10.50 22.59
N TRP A 97 11.07 11.06 21.41
CA TRP A 97 12.42 11.35 20.89
C TRP A 97 12.38 12.71 20.21
N GLY A 98 12.99 13.78 20.71
CA GLY A 98 14.31 13.82 21.31
C GLY A 98 15.24 14.68 20.45
N PHE A 99 14.83 15.92 20.16
CA PHE A 99 15.71 16.97 19.62
C PHE A 99 15.51 18.25 20.45
N ILE A 100 16.38 18.47 21.43
CA ILE A 100 16.57 19.81 22.01
C ILE A 100 17.64 20.48 21.15
N TRP A 101 17.25 21.50 20.40
CA TRP A 101 18.22 22.43 19.83
C TRP A 101 18.87 23.18 20.98
N LEU A 102 20.16 22.94 21.23
CA LEU A 102 20.94 23.86 22.06
C LEU A 102 21.02 25.18 21.30
N ALA A 103 20.35 26.21 21.81
CA ALA A 103 20.65 27.57 21.42
C ALA A 103 22.14 27.79 21.72
N THR A 104 22.93 28.04 20.68
CA THR A 104 24.30 28.51 20.83
C THR A 104 24.23 29.93 21.37
N ASP A 105 24.45 30.11 22.66
CA ASP A 105 24.90 31.40 23.19
C ASP A 105 26.40 31.51 22.96
N ASN A 106 26.80 32.31 21.96
CA ASN A 106 27.92 33.27 22.05
C ASN A 106 27.93 34.23 20.87
#